data_AF-A0A7S1Z128-F1
#
_entry.id   AF-A0A7S1Z128-F1
#
_cell.length_a   1.000
_cell.length_b   1.000
_cell.length_c   1.000
_cell.angle_alpha   90.00
_cell.angle_beta   90.00
_cell.angle_gamma   90.00
#
_symmetry.space_group_name_H-M   'P 1'
#
loop_
_entity.id
_entity.type
_entity.pdbx_description
1 polymer ?
#
loop_
_entity_poly.entity_id
_entity_poly.type
_entity_poly.pdbx_seq_one_letter_code
_entity_poly.pdbx_strand_id
1 'polypeptide(L)'
;EWELLYFCLVCLEKMHSQFHPVMSECCDLWVTIVRSLLHPHPWVKQVSSRIINSTFSRLDPARFASQKSENNTFLIAEQGILFDIVKNLCQQLSVDDEQQVDPVSLLAIKNLTWAAQAMVASPELCFKDNDDAG
;
A
#
# COMPACT_ATOMS: atom_id res chain seq x y z
N GLU A 1 -19.37 6.75 -10.13
CA GLU A 1 -18.42 5.85 -10.82
C GLU A 1 -17.41 5.23 -9.85
N TRP A 2 -17.73 5.10 -8.56
CA TRP A 2 -16.87 4.38 -7.61
C TRP A 2 -17.05 2.86 -7.77
N GLU A 3 -18.19 2.45 -8.32
CA GLU A 3 -18.61 1.07 -8.53
C GLU A 3 -17.68 0.34 -9.49
N LEU A 4 -17.38 0.95 -10.64
CA LEU A 4 -16.47 0.40 -11.63
C LEU A 4 -15.08 0.20 -11.03
N LEU A 5 -14.53 1.24 -10.40
CA LEU A 5 -13.23 1.17 -9.73
C LEU A 5 -13.23 0.08 -8.63
N TYR A 6 -14.28 0.01 -7.83
CA TYR A 6 -14.44 -1.02 -6.81
C TYR A 6 -14.40 -2.43 -7.41
N PHE A 7 -15.18 -2.70 -8.46
CA PHE A 7 -15.20 -4.02 -9.10
C PHE A 7 -13.86 -4.35 -9.79
N CYS A 8 -13.20 -3.36 -10.39
CA CYS A 8 -11.83 -3.52 -10.92
C CYS A 8 -10.86 -3.93 -9.81
N LEU A 9 -10.88 -3.24 -8.66
CA LEU A 9 -10.02 -3.56 -7.52
C LEU A 9 -10.34 -4.92 -6.90
N VAL A 10 -11.61 -5.32 -6.83
CA VAL A 10 -11.99 -6.67 -6.35
C VAL A 10 -11.51 -7.76 -7.31
N CYS A 11 -11.58 -7.52 -8.63
CA CYS A 11 -10.99 -8.43 -9.61
C CYS A 11 -9.47 -8.52 -9.41
N LEU A 12 -8.84 -7.36 -9.21
CA LEU A 12 -7.40 -7.25 -8.99
C LEU A 12 -6.93 -7.96 -7.73
N GLU A 13 -7.68 -7.84 -6.63
CA GLU A 13 -7.44 -8.56 -5.38
C GLU A 13 -7.45 -10.08 -5.60
N LYS A 14 -8.39 -10.59 -6.38
CA LYS A 14 -8.45 -12.02 -6.74
C LYS A 14 -7.27 -12.43 -7.62
N MET A 15 -6.93 -11.62 -8.63
CA MET A 15 -5.78 -11.88 -9.49
C MET A 15 -4.47 -11.87 -8.69
N HIS A 16 -4.32 -10.95 -7.75
CA HIS A 16 -3.14 -10.84 -6.90
C HIS A 16 -2.87 -12.12 -6.11
N SER A 17 -3.93 -12.76 -5.63
CA SER A 17 -3.82 -14.02 -4.90
C SER A 17 -3.26 -15.17 -5.74
N GLN A 18 -3.47 -15.15 -7.06
CA GLN A 18 -3.12 -16.21 -8.00
C GLN A 18 -1.85 -15.91 -8.82
N PHE A 19 -1.60 -14.63 -9.12
CA PHE A 19 -0.55 -14.17 -10.04
C PHE A 19 0.36 -13.12 -9.37
N HIS A 20 0.71 -13.35 -8.10
CA HIS A 20 1.48 -12.40 -7.29
C HIS A 20 2.77 -11.89 -7.97
N PRO A 21 3.65 -12.75 -8.52
CA PRO A 21 4.90 -12.27 -9.12
C PRO A 21 4.68 -11.27 -10.26
N VAL A 22 3.73 -11.58 -11.16
CA VAL A 22 3.41 -10.71 -12.31
C VAL A 22 2.86 -9.37 -11.85
N MET A 23 2.01 -9.36 -10.82
CA MET A 23 1.43 -8.12 -10.33
C MET A 23 2.42 -7.27 -9.55
N SER A 24 3.37 -7.87 -8.83
CA SER A 24 4.38 -7.15 -8.06
C SER A 24 5.31 -6.29 -8.94
N GLU A 25 5.44 -6.63 -10.22
CA GLU A 25 6.27 -5.92 -11.20
C GLU A 25 5.55 -4.72 -11.87
N CYS A 26 4.21 -4.69 -11.82
CA CYS A 26 3.40 -3.64 -12.43
C CYS A 26 3.35 -2.38 -11.54
N CYS A 27 4.41 -1.57 -11.53
CA CYS A 27 4.53 -0.41 -10.64
C CYS A 27 3.39 0.62 -10.81
N ASP A 28 2.99 0.95 -12.05
CA ASP A 28 1.90 1.89 -12.33
C ASP A 28 0.57 1.48 -11.70
N LEU A 29 0.32 0.17 -11.67
CA LEU A 29 -0.86 -0.40 -11.03
C LEU A 29 -0.82 -0.20 -9.52
N TRP A 30 0.34 -0.44 -8.89
CA TRP A 30 0.53 -0.22 -7.45
C TRP A 30 0.39 1.24 -7.06
N VAL A 31 0.95 2.16 -7.85
CA VAL A 31 0.73 3.61 -7.66
C VAL A 31 -0.76 3.94 -7.68
N THR A 32 -1.52 3.31 -8.58
CA THR A 32 -2.98 3.50 -8.66
C THR A 32 -3.73 2.93 -7.45
N ILE A 33 -3.31 1.75 -6.95
CA ILE A 33 -3.86 1.16 -5.71
C ILE A 33 -3.56 2.08 -4.51
N VAL A 34 -2.33 2.58 -4.39
CA VAL A 34 -1.92 3.47 -3.29
C VAL A 34 -2.71 4.78 -3.31
N ARG A 35 -2.95 5.37 -4.49
CA ARG A 35 -3.84 6.54 -4.65
C ARG A 35 -5.28 6.23 -4.24
N SER A 36 -5.76 5.02 -4.52
CA SER A 36 -7.13 4.58 -4.19
C SER A 36 -7.38 4.47 -2.68
N LEU A 37 -6.34 4.49 -1.83
CA LEU A 37 -6.49 4.65 -0.39
C LEU A 37 -7.19 5.96 0.00
N LEU A 38 -7.03 7.03 -0.77
CA LEU A 38 -7.65 8.33 -0.47
C LEU A 38 -9.02 8.51 -1.12
N HIS A 39 -9.52 7.49 -1.83
CA HIS A 39 -10.79 7.59 -2.53
C HIS A 39 -11.94 7.87 -1.54
N PRO A 40 -12.91 8.77 -1.84
CA PRO A 40 -13.95 9.15 -0.88
C PRO A 40 -14.86 7.98 -0.45
N HIS A 41 -15.07 7.02 -1.35
CA HIS A 41 -15.94 5.85 -1.09
C HIS A 41 -15.24 4.79 -0.21
N PRO A 42 -15.82 4.40 0.95
CA PRO A 42 -15.19 3.47 1.89
C PRO A 42 -14.85 2.10 1.32
N TRP A 43 -15.67 1.55 0.42
CA TRP A 43 -15.38 0.23 -0.17
C TRP A 43 -14.15 0.23 -1.06
N VAL A 44 -13.86 1.36 -1.73
CA VAL A 44 -12.64 1.53 -2.55
C VAL A 44 -11.42 1.63 -1.64
N LYS A 45 -11.51 2.42 -0.56
CA LYS A 45 -10.46 2.47 0.49
C LYS A 45 -10.17 1.07 1.02
N GLN A 46 -11.23 0.35 1.41
CA GLN A 46 -11.12 -0.96 2.05
C GLN A 46 -10.46 -1.99 1.14
N VAL A 47 -10.90 -2.14 -0.12
CA VAL A 47 -10.28 -3.11 -1.04
C VAL A 47 -8.83 -2.75 -1.36
N SER A 48 -8.52 -1.46 -1.52
CA SER A 48 -7.14 -1.00 -1.73
C SER A 48 -6.24 -1.36 -0.53
N SER A 49 -6.73 -1.11 0.69
CA SER A 49 -6.02 -1.48 1.92
C SER A 49 -5.85 -2.99 2.06
N ARG A 50 -6.81 -3.82 1.61
CA ARG A 50 -6.69 -5.29 1.62
C ARG A 50 -5.63 -5.78 0.63
N ILE A 51 -5.57 -5.21 -0.58
CA ILE A 51 -4.56 -5.57 -1.58
C ILE A 51 -3.16 -5.28 -1.04
N ILE A 52 -2.95 -4.08 -0.46
CA ILE A 52 -1.68 -3.71 0.17
C ILE A 52 -1.35 -4.64 1.34
N ASN A 53 -2.32 -4.89 2.23
CA ASN A 53 -2.13 -5.80 3.36
C ASN A 53 -1.76 -7.21 2.92
N SER A 54 -2.34 -7.70 1.83
CA SER A 54 -2.02 -9.01 1.25
C SER A 54 -0.57 -9.09 0.79
N THR A 55 -0.02 -8.01 0.24
CA THR A 55 1.41 -7.94 -0.14
C THR A 55 2.31 -7.87 1.08
N PHE A 56 2.01 -6.98 2.02
CA PHE A 56 2.77 -6.83 3.27
C PHE A 56 2.82 -8.14 4.06
N SER A 57 1.70 -8.89 4.11
CA SER A 57 1.63 -10.17 4.82
C SER A 57 2.53 -11.27 4.23
N ARG A 58 3.04 -11.08 3.01
CA ARG A 58 3.98 -12.01 2.34
C ARG A 58 5.44 -11.62 2.50
N LEU A 59 5.70 -10.42 3.03
CA LEU A 59 7.03 -9.84 3.14
C LEU A 59 7.43 -9.67 4.60
N ASP A 60 8.69 -9.94 4.89
CA ASP A 60 9.29 -9.58 6.18
C ASP A 60 9.70 -8.09 6.13
N PRO A 61 9.12 -7.21 6.96
CA PRO A 61 9.43 -5.78 6.94
C PRO A 61 10.90 -5.49 7.25
N ALA A 62 11.61 -6.36 7.97
CA ALA A 62 13.03 -6.17 8.27
C ALA A 62 13.96 -6.64 7.14
N ARG A 63 13.45 -7.38 6.15
CA ARG A 63 14.27 -8.06 5.14
C ARG A 63 13.79 -7.90 3.70
N PHE A 64 12.64 -7.26 3.47
CA PHE A 64 12.07 -7.13 2.13
C PHE A 64 13.05 -6.49 1.13
N ALA A 65 13.84 -5.50 1.57
CA ALA A 65 14.80 -4.79 0.73
C ALA A 65 16.14 -5.51 0.52
N SER A 66 16.54 -6.44 1.42
CA SER A 66 17.84 -7.14 1.31
C SER A 66 17.79 -8.33 0.37
N GLN A 67 16.60 -8.86 0.09
CA GLN A 67 16.36 -9.96 -0.84
C GLN A 67 15.95 -9.46 -2.25
N LYS A 68 16.62 -8.42 -2.78
CA LYS A 68 16.24 -7.80 -4.07
C LYS A 68 16.11 -8.78 -5.24
N SER A 69 16.89 -9.86 -5.25
CA SER A 69 16.84 -10.89 -6.31
C SER A 69 15.66 -11.87 -6.18
N GLU A 70 15.06 -12.00 -4.99
CA GLU A 70 13.97 -12.93 -4.71
C GLU A 70 12.62 -12.20 -4.54
N ASN A 71 12.65 -10.93 -4.12
CA ASN A 71 11.47 -10.10 -3.84
C ASN A 71 11.43 -8.87 -4.76
N ASN A 72 11.28 -9.08 -6.07
CA ASN A 72 11.01 -7.97 -7.00
C ASN A 72 9.62 -7.40 -6.69
N THR A 73 9.59 -6.33 -5.88
CA THR A 73 8.36 -5.71 -5.41
C THR A 73 8.33 -4.25 -5.79
N PHE A 74 7.13 -3.73 -6.04
CA PHE A 74 6.90 -2.30 -6.29
C PHE A 74 7.48 -1.40 -5.20
N LEU A 75 7.63 -1.90 -3.96
CA LEU A 75 8.22 -1.16 -2.84
C LEU A 75 9.70 -0.83 -3.03
N ILE A 76 10.41 -1.64 -3.82
CA ILE A 76 11.82 -1.43 -4.16
C ILE A 76 11.95 -0.72 -5.50
N ALA A 77 11.03 -1.00 -6.43
CA ALA A 77 11.06 -0.43 -7.78
C ALA A 77 10.59 1.03 -7.84
N GLU A 78 9.64 1.44 -6.99
CA GLU A 78 9.11 2.80 -6.95
C GLU A 78 9.57 3.52 -5.66
N GLN A 79 10.63 4.31 -5.76
CA GLN A 79 11.17 5.03 -4.61
C GLN A 79 10.14 6.02 -4.03
N GLY A 80 10.04 6.08 -2.71
CA GLY A 80 9.08 6.96 -2.01
C GLY A 80 7.67 6.40 -1.89
N ILE A 81 7.33 5.29 -2.55
CA ILE A 81 5.98 4.71 -2.47
C ILE A 81 5.62 4.27 -1.05
N LEU A 82 6.61 3.87 -0.25
CA LEU A 82 6.39 3.49 1.15
C LEU A 82 5.93 4.67 1.99
N PHE A 83 6.51 5.85 1.77
CA PHE A 83 6.06 7.09 2.41
C PHE A 83 4.66 7.49 1.93
N ASP A 84 4.38 7.39 0.63
CA ASP A 84 3.04 7.66 0.09
C ASP A 84 1.98 6.75 0.72
N ILE A 85 2.28 5.46 0.92
CA ILE A 85 1.41 4.53 1.64
C ILE A 85 1.17 5.02 3.06
N VAL A 86 2.22 5.28 3.83
CA VAL A 86 2.09 5.71 5.24
C VAL A 86 1.30 7.00 5.35
N LYS A 87 1.62 8.01 4.53
CA LYS A 87 0.90 9.28 4.45
C LYS A 87 -0.59 9.05 4.19
N ASN A 88 -0.93 8.23 3.18
CA ASN A 88 -2.32 7.98 2.81
C ASN A 88 -3.08 7.23 3.90
N LEU A 89 -2.45 6.26 4.57
CA LEU A 89 -3.04 5.53 5.69
C LEU A 89 -3.26 6.42 6.92
N CYS A 90 -2.32 7.30 7.25
CA CYS A 90 -2.50 8.29 8.30
C CYS A 90 -3.67 9.24 7.99
N GLN A 91 -3.80 9.68 6.74
CA GLN A 91 -4.94 10.49 6.30
C GLN A 91 -6.27 9.73 6.40
N GLN A 92 -6.30 8.43 6.07
CA GLN A 92 -7.50 7.60 6.27
C GLN A 92 -7.97 7.57 7.73
N LEU A 93 -7.03 7.61 8.69
CA LEU A 93 -7.31 7.59 10.13
C LEU A 93 -7.60 8.99 10.70
N SER A 94 -7.31 10.05 9.95
CA SER A 94 -7.45 11.45 10.39
C SER A 94 -8.82 12.05 10.05
N VAL A 95 -9.83 11.22 9.76
CA VAL A 95 -11.21 11.67 9.49
C VAL A 95 -12.03 11.72 10.79
N ASP A 96 -13.08 12.53 10.79
CA ASP A 96 -14.00 12.65 11.92
C ASP A 96 -14.62 11.29 12.29
N ASP A 97 -14.92 11.10 13.58
CA ASP A 97 -15.46 9.83 14.12
C ASP A 97 -16.72 9.36 13.37
N GLU A 98 -17.58 10.29 12.92
CA GLU A 98 -18.79 10.00 12.15
C GLU A 98 -18.52 9.41 10.75
N GLN A 99 -17.32 9.64 10.22
CA GLN A 99 -16.88 9.17 8.90
C GLN A 99 -15.96 7.95 9.00
N GLN A 100 -15.62 7.51 10.21
CA GLN A 100 -14.81 6.32 10.41
C GLN A 100 -15.58 5.05 10.06
N VAL A 101 -14.85 4.12 9.48
CA VAL A 101 -15.36 2.81 9.08
C VAL A 101 -14.41 1.77 9.64
N ASP A 102 -14.81 1.06 10.70
CA ASP A 102 -13.93 0.18 11.49
C ASP A 102 -13.08 -0.78 10.64
N PRO A 103 -13.63 -1.47 9.61
CA PRO A 103 -12.81 -2.34 8.76
C PRO A 103 -11.69 -1.61 8.01
N VAL A 104 -11.90 -0.34 7.64
CA VAL A 104 -10.89 0.50 6.99
C VAL A 104 -9.83 0.91 8.00
N SER A 105 -10.24 1.40 9.17
CA SER A 105 -9.32 1.81 10.24
C SER A 105 -8.44 0.65 10.72
N LEU A 106 -9.01 -0.54 10.91
CA LEU A 106 -8.27 -1.74 11.32
C LEU A 106 -7.21 -2.13 10.28
N LEU A 107 -7.55 -2.12 8.99
CA LEU A 107 -6.60 -2.42 7.93
C LEU A 107 -5.51 -1.34 7.83
N ALA A 108 -5.87 -0.07 8.02
CA ALA A 108 -4.89 1.01 8.02
C ALA A 108 -3.86 0.85 9.15
N ILE A 109 -4.30 0.54 10.37
CA ILE A 109 -3.40 0.28 11.50
C ILE A 109 -2.47 -0.90 11.24
N LYS A 110 -2.99 -2.01 10.70
CA LYS A 110 -2.17 -3.18 10.34
C LYS A 110 -1.10 -2.83 9.33
N ASN A 111 -1.49 -2.13 8.26
CA ASN A 111 -0.58 -1.72 7.21
C ASN A 111 0.46 -0.72 7.72
N LEU A 112 0.07 0.24 8.56
CA LEU A 112 1.00 1.19 9.20
C LEU A 112 1.99 0.48 10.11
N THR A 113 1.56 -0.53 10.87
CA THR A 113 2.45 -1.29 11.75
C THR A 113 3.56 -1.98 10.95
N TRP A 114 3.20 -2.62 9.83
CA TRP A 114 4.18 -3.21 8.93
C TRP A 114 5.07 -2.14 8.28
N ALA A 115 4.46 -1.09 7.73
CA ALA A 115 5.17 -0.04 7.00
C ALA A 115 6.16 0.71 7.90
N ALA A 116 5.81 1.01 9.15
CA ALA A 116 6.71 1.67 10.10
C ALA A 116 7.96 0.82 10.36
N GLN A 117 7.81 -0.51 10.51
CA GLN A 117 8.96 -1.42 10.66
C GLN A 117 9.83 -1.44 9.40
N ALA A 118 9.20 -1.48 8.21
CA ALA A 118 9.90 -1.43 6.94
C ALA A 118 10.67 -0.12 6.73
N MET A 119 10.08 1.02 7.09
CA MET A 119 10.73 2.33 6.99
C MET A 119 11.95 2.45 7.90
N VAL A 120 11.91 1.83 9.09
CA VAL A 120 13.07 1.78 10.00
C VAL A 120 14.17 0.87 9.45
N ALA A 121 13.79 -0.25 8.83
CA ALA A 121 14.74 -1.22 8.29
C ALA A 121 15.40 -0.76 6.97
N SER A 122 14.71 0.07 6.18
CA SER A 122 15.15 0.51 4.85
C SER A 122 14.79 1.98 4.59
N PRO A 123 15.39 2.92 5.35
CA PRO A 123 15.08 4.35 5.24
C PRO A 123 15.36 4.94 3.84
N GLU A 124 16.30 4.37 3.09
CA GLU A 124 16.68 4.77 1.75
C GLU A 124 15.56 4.59 0.70
N LEU A 125 14.56 3.74 0.99
CA LEU A 125 13.42 3.51 0.10
C LEU A 125 12.24 4.45 0.40
N CYS A 126 12.30 5.17 1.53
CA CYS A 126 11.19 5.96 2.04
C CYS A 126 11.00 7.29 1.31
N PHE A 127 12.07 7.91 0.82
CA PHE A 127 12.03 9.25 0.25
C PHE A 127 12.54 9.21 -1.18
N LYS A 128 11.99 10.06 -2.05
CA LYS A 128 12.52 10.22 -3.40
C LYS A 128 13.84 10.96 -3.29
N ASP A 129 14.81 10.64 -4.16
CA ASP A 129 16.16 11.23 -4.16
C ASP A 129 16.21 12.79 -4.18
N ASN A 130 15.08 13.47 -4.37
CA ASN A 130 14.95 14.94 -4.36
C ASN A 130 14.32 15.53 -3.08
N ASP A 131 13.90 14.70 -2.11
CA ASP A 131 13.23 15.17 -0.88
C ASP A 131 14.20 15.40 0.31
N ASP A 132 15.49 15.11 0.15
CA ASP A 132 16.55 15.38 1.15
C ASP A 132 17.06 16.85 1.13
N ALA A 133 16.44 17.72 0.34
CA ALA A 133 16.74 19.15 0.27
C ALA A 133 15.56 19.99 0.80
N GLY A 134 15.33 19.92 2.12
CA GLY A 134 14.32 20.73 2.82
C GLY A 134 14.63 20.93 4.29
#